data_AF-A0A7C2MI69-F1
#
_entry.id   AF-A0A7C2MI69-F1
#
_cell.length_a   1.000
_cell.length_b   1.000
_cell.length_c   1.000
_cell.angle_alpha   90.00
_cell.angle_beta   90.00
_cell.angle_gamma   90.00
#
_symmetry.space_group_name_H-M   'P 1'
#
loop_
_entity.id
_entity.type
_entity.pdbx_description
1 polymer ?
#
loop_
_entity_poly.entity_id
_entity_poly.type
_entity_poly.pdbx_seq_one_letter_code
_entity_poly.pdbx_strand_id
1 'polypeptide(L)'
;MEELQDFSEKKESSFDLKAELYKYLKYWYWLVIGCLLGLAVAYLYNRYTIPEYATEASMMILSKEDNNVVGALPSGGASVLSLQQNTLDNQIETLKSKRLVEKVVDELDLNVSYFMEGKVIAVEVYKNPPVVIEFLSPEEVVHEATLDIFISPKTKDTYTLTEEDSEYSKVHKYGEPVKLQGVEFTISPSGNEADFSNTVNIKVQPLRNVANDYVYRMSIYPKGEAKDILSLYVVGAVPEKSRDFLNTLMLYFNQDGVADKRQVAENTAAFIQERLEIISGELDSVEGGIADFKKENRIMDVASSAGEYMSKSSQAEQRIFELETQLMILDALKDALTSAKPYRLLPSNMGAAEGGISSLISEYNTLVLERNAYLKTSTPKNPVVEGITEELDALKDNLLDNIESSKRSINIQLRELNQLDRRAEGQFSTFPGLEKGMRSIERQQQIKEQLYLFLLQRREESAISFAATGPVAKVIDPAFTYNNPVDPEPWLILTGGGVIGFIFPLLVIFVINFLDTKVHHKGDLKPLTDHVPFLGEIPKVAGDQNEVIQV
;
A
#
# COMPACT_ATOMS: atom_id res chain seq x y z
N MET A 1 11.74 84.89 -45.41
CA MET A 1 10.33 84.67 -45.79
C MET A 1 9.69 84.00 -44.60
N GLU A 2 8.62 84.61 -44.11
CA GLU A 2 7.93 84.33 -42.85
C GLU A 2 7.66 82.85 -42.59
N GLU A 3 7.99 82.45 -41.35
CA GLU A 3 7.42 81.30 -40.67
C GLU A 3 5.93 81.57 -40.43
N LEU A 4 5.06 80.69 -40.93
CA LEU A 4 3.71 80.53 -40.40
C LEU A 4 3.59 79.11 -39.87
N GLN A 5 3.63 79.04 -38.53
CA GLN A 5 3.21 77.91 -37.72
C GLN A 5 1.75 77.56 -38.05
N ASP A 6 1.53 76.37 -38.59
CA ASP A 6 0.21 75.74 -38.63
C ASP A 6 -0.02 75.07 -37.26
N PHE A 7 -0.70 75.79 -36.37
CA PHE A 7 -1.18 75.24 -35.10
C PHE A 7 -2.36 74.32 -35.38
N SER A 8 -2.10 73.01 -35.28
CA SER A 8 -3.14 72.00 -35.10
C SER A 8 -3.92 72.28 -33.81
N GLU A 9 -5.10 72.90 -33.94
CA GLU A 9 -6.09 72.98 -32.86
C GLU A 9 -6.59 71.57 -32.53
N LYS A 10 -6.07 71.01 -31.44
CA LYS A 10 -6.77 69.97 -30.69
C LYS A 10 -8.07 70.57 -30.16
N LYS A 11 -9.21 70.17 -30.74
CA LYS A 11 -10.53 70.31 -30.11
C LYS A 11 -10.54 69.50 -28.81
N GLU A 12 -10.15 70.14 -27.70
CA GLU A 12 -10.58 69.68 -26.38
C GLU A 12 -12.09 69.96 -26.27
N SER A 13 -12.88 68.91 -26.44
CA SER A 13 -14.22 68.85 -25.87
C SER A 13 -14.06 69.09 -24.37
N SER A 14 -14.31 70.31 -23.91
CA SER A 14 -14.48 70.60 -22.49
C SER A 14 -15.78 69.94 -22.05
N PHE A 15 -15.69 68.66 -21.72
CA PHE A 15 -16.75 67.93 -21.06
C PHE A 15 -16.94 68.62 -19.70
N ASP A 16 -17.94 69.49 -19.60
CA ASP A 16 -18.21 70.28 -18.41
C ASP A 16 -18.83 69.35 -17.34
N LEU A 17 -17.96 68.53 -16.74
CA LEU A 17 -18.27 67.53 -15.71
C LEU A 17 -19.14 68.12 -14.59
N LYS A 18 -18.94 69.41 -14.30
CA LYS A 18 -19.70 70.13 -13.29
C LYS A 18 -21.15 70.37 -13.72
N ALA A 19 -21.38 70.78 -14.96
CA ALA A 19 -22.73 71.00 -15.49
C ALA A 19 -23.53 69.69 -15.55
N GLU A 20 -22.87 68.60 -15.95
CA GLU A 20 -23.49 67.27 -16.01
C GLU A 20 -23.83 66.76 -14.60
N LEU A 21 -22.95 66.97 -13.61
CA LEU A 21 -23.21 66.62 -12.20
C LEU A 21 -24.42 67.38 -11.62
N TYR A 22 -24.56 68.67 -11.91
CA TYR A 22 -25.69 69.49 -11.42
C TYR A 22 -27.05 69.01 -11.96
N LYS A 23 -27.10 68.44 -13.17
CA LYS A 23 -28.33 67.84 -13.73
C LYS A 23 -28.81 66.65 -12.90
N TYR A 24 -27.90 65.77 -12.49
CA TYR A 24 -28.23 64.64 -11.60
C TYR A 24 -28.51 65.09 -10.17
N LEU A 25 -27.82 66.13 -9.69
CA LEU A 25 -28.04 66.71 -8.36
C LEU A 25 -29.47 67.25 -8.19
N LYS A 26 -30.15 67.68 -9.26
CA LYS A 26 -31.57 68.06 -9.23
C LYS A 26 -32.49 66.91 -8.79
N TYR A 27 -32.12 65.67 -9.12
CA TYR A 27 -32.86 64.46 -8.80
C TYR A 27 -32.29 63.72 -7.58
N TRP A 28 -31.51 64.39 -6.71
CA TRP A 28 -30.86 63.76 -5.57
C TRP A 28 -31.81 62.98 -4.65
N TYR A 29 -33.05 63.44 -4.49
CA TYR A 29 -34.09 62.71 -3.74
C TYR A 29 -34.34 61.30 -4.31
N TRP A 30 -34.34 61.13 -5.63
CA TRP A 30 -34.52 59.82 -6.28
C TRP A 30 -33.33 58.89 -6.06
N LEU A 31 -32.11 59.43 -6.04
CA LEU A 31 -30.90 58.67 -5.72
C LEU A 31 -30.90 58.19 -4.26
N VAL A 32 -31.29 59.07 -3.32
CA VAL A 32 -31.39 58.72 -1.90
C VAL A 32 -32.52 57.72 -1.65
N ILE A 33 -33.69 57.91 -2.25
CA ILE A 33 -34.82 56.98 -2.14
C ILE A 33 -34.46 55.61 -2.74
N GLY A 34 -33.81 55.57 -3.90
CA GLY A 34 -33.37 54.32 -4.51
C GLY A 34 -32.34 53.58 -3.64
N CYS A 35 -31.39 54.30 -3.06
CA CYS A 35 -30.43 53.72 -2.11
C CYS A 35 -31.11 53.17 -0.85
N LEU A 36 -32.03 53.92 -0.24
CA LEU A 36 -32.80 53.46 0.92
C LEU A 36 -33.67 52.24 0.59
N LEU A 37 -34.28 52.22 -0.59
CA LEU A 37 -35.08 51.08 -1.04
C LEU A 37 -34.21 49.85 -1.30
N GLY A 38 -33.04 50.01 -1.93
CA GLY A 38 -32.06 48.94 -2.12
C GLY A 38 -31.55 48.36 -0.80
N LEU A 39 -31.24 49.23 0.18
CA LEU A 39 -30.88 48.80 1.53
C LEU A 39 -32.04 48.10 2.26
N ALA A 40 -33.27 48.59 2.12
CA ALA A 40 -34.45 47.96 2.71
C ALA A 40 -34.69 46.56 2.12
N VAL A 41 -34.58 46.39 0.80
CA VAL A 41 -34.71 45.08 0.14
C VAL A 41 -33.59 44.14 0.57
N ALA A 42 -32.34 44.60 0.61
CA ALA A 42 -31.21 43.79 1.08
C ALA A 42 -31.35 43.39 2.56
N TYR A 43 -31.86 44.28 3.41
CA TYR A 43 -32.15 43.99 4.81
C TYR A 43 -33.27 42.95 4.95
N LEU A 44 -34.36 43.09 4.19
CA LEU A 44 -35.46 42.12 4.19
C LEU A 44 -34.99 40.75 3.68
N TYR A 45 -34.16 40.73 2.63
CA TYR A 45 -33.53 39.50 2.14
C TYR A 45 -32.72 38.82 3.25
N ASN A 46 -31.77 39.54 3.86
CA ASN A 46 -30.96 38.98 4.96
C ASN A 46 -31.79 38.54 6.18
N ARG A 47 -32.97 39.15 6.41
CA ARG A 47 -33.85 38.83 7.52
C ARG A 47 -34.70 37.58 7.28
N TYR A 48 -35.01 37.28 6.03
CA TYR A 48 -35.94 36.20 5.65
C TYR A 48 -35.28 35.03 4.92
N THR A 49 -34.04 35.18 4.47
CA THR A 49 -33.24 34.06 3.97
C THR A 49 -32.68 33.25 5.13
N ILE A 50 -32.76 31.91 5.03
CA ILE A 50 -32.23 30.99 6.04
C ILE A 50 -30.69 31.08 6.04
N PRO A 51 -30.04 31.38 7.17
CA PRO A 51 -28.59 31.46 7.22
C PRO A 51 -27.96 30.07 7.14
N GLU A 52 -26.97 29.92 6.26
CA GLU A 52 -26.14 28.73 6.15
C GLU A 52 -24.78 28.95 6.81
N TYR A 53 -24.32 27.94 7.56
CA TYR A 53 -23.06 28.01 8.30
C TYR A 53 -22.06 26.99 7.78
N ALA A 54 -20.81 27.42 7.69
CA ALA A 54 -19.67 26.55 7.40
C ALA A 54 -19.23 25.78 8.63
N THR A 55 -19.04 24.48 8.47
CA THR A 55 -18.40 23.61 9.46
C THR A 55 -17.14 23.00 8.86
N GLU A 56 -16.04 23.08 9.59
CA GLU A 56 -14.75 22.51 9.21
C GLU A 56 -14.29 21.49 10.26
N ALA A 57 -13.68 20.40 9.81
CA ALA A 57 -12.92 19.47 10.62
C ALA A 57 -11.54 19.22 9.98
N SER A 58 -10.54 18.83 10.77
CA SER A 58 -9.20 18.54 10.25
C SER A 58 -8.68 17.19 10.76
N MET A 59 -8.21 16.35 9.84
CA MET A 59 -7.65 15.03 10.15
C MET A 59 -6.31 14.81 9.43
N MET A 60 -5.35 14.18 10.12
CA MET A 60 -4.08 13.76 9.57
C MET A 60 -4.17 12.29 9.15
N ILE A 61 -3.84 11.99 7.90
CA ILE A 61 -3.69 10.61 7.45
C ILE A 61 -2.37 10.07 8.02
N LEU A 62 -2.46 8.97 8.78
CA LEU A 62 -1.28 8.30 9.30
C LEU A 62 -0.73 7.41 8.19
N SER A 63 0.15 7.99 7.37
CA SER A 63 1.00 7.22 6.47
C SER A 63 1.89 6.32 7.32
N LYS A 64 1.65 5.00 7.26
CA LYS A 64 2.77 4.09 7.51
C LYS A 64 3.73 4.35 6.36
N GLU A 65 5.00 4.60 6.67
CA GLU A 65 6.07 4.29 5.72
C GLU A 65 5.82 2.85 5.29
N ASP A 66 5.20 2.67 4.13
CA ASP A 66 5.32 1.44 3.38
C ASP A 66 6.79 1.39 3.03
N ASN A 67 7.56 0.79 3.93
CA ASN A 67 8.80 0.11 3.59
C ASN A 67 8.38 -1.02 2.66
N ASN A 68 8.08 -0.63 1.43
CA ASN A 68 7.72 -1.49 0.33
C ASN A 68 9.01 -2.26 0.04
N VAL A 69 9.18 -3.41 0.72
CA VAL A 69 10.33 -4.31 0.58
C VAL A 69 10.47 -4.82 -0.87
N VAL A 70 9.50 -4.52 -1.74
CA VAL A 70 9.60 -4.65 -3.20
C VAL A 70 10.71 -3.77 -3.80
N GLY A 71 11.15 -2.70 -3.13
CA GLY A 71 12.30 -1.88 -3.51
C GLY A 71 13.67 -2.49 -3.23
N ALA A 72 13.75 -3.64 -2.54
CA ALA A 72 15.01 -4.29 -2.15
C ALA A 72 15.52 -5.34 -3.15
N LEU A 73 14.91 -5.46 -4.33
CA LEU A 73 15.43 -6.27 -5.44
C LEU A 73 16.44 -5.43 -6.25
N PRO A 74 17.74 -5.77 -6.27
CA PRO A 74 18.69 -5.13 -7.16
C PRO A 74 18.53 -5.73 -8.56
N SER A 75 17.45 -5.39 -9.26
CA SER A 75 17.34 -5.61 -10.71
C SER A 75 17.39 -4.25 -11.40
N GLY A 76 18.60 -3.87 -11.84
CA GLY A 76 18.81 -2.72 -12.68
C GLY A 76 17.86 -2.75 -13.89
N GLY A 77 17.09 -1.67 -14.06
CA GLY A 77 16.30 -1.44 -15.28
C GLY A 77 14.81 -1.16 -15.07
N ALA A 78 14.24 -1.31 -13.87
CA ALA A 78 12.79 -1.14 -13.63
C ALA A 78 12.41 0.10 -12.80
N SER A 79 13.28 1.11 -12.69
CA SER A 79 13.03 2.33 -11.88
C SER A 79 12.22 3.43 -12.59
N VAL A 80 11.51 3.14 -13.68
CA VAL A 80 10.75 4.15 -14.48
C VAL A 80 9.22 4.03 -14.33
N LEU A 81 8.73 3.09 -13.50
CA LEU A 81 7.31 2.96 -13.19
C LEU A 81 7.08 3.05 -11.67
N SER A 82 7.68 4.07 -11.04
CA SER A 82 7.13 4.59 -9.79
C SER A 82 5.75 5.16 -10.10
N LEU A 83 4.73 4.31 -10.11
CA LEU A 83 3.35 4.68 -9.89
C LEU A 83 3.33 5.42 -8.56
N GLN A 84 3.50 6.74 -8.66
CA GLN A 84 3.39 7.66 -7.55
C GLN A 84 1.90 7.69 -7.23
N GLN A 85 1.47 6.66 -6.50
CA GLN A 85 0.09 6.44 -6.13
C GLN A 85 -0.29 7.60 -5.21
N ASN A 86 -1.23 8.42 -5.67
CA ASN A 86 -1.82 9.49 -4.88
C ASN A 86 -2.58 8.87 -3.69
N THR A 87 -1.85 8.51 -2.64
CA THR A 87 -2.40 7.91 -1.42
C THR A 87 -3.45 8.82 -0.79
N LEU A 88 -3.24 10.15 -0.88
CA LEU A 88 -4.15 11.15 -0.36
C LEU A 88 -5.44 11.27 -1.18
N ASP A 89 -5.35 11.33 -2.52
CA ASP A 89 -6.55 11.39 -3.37
C ASP A 89 -7.42 10.14 -3.17
N ASN A 90 -6.80 8.98 -3.00
CA ASN A 90 -7.53 7.76 -2.64
C ASN A 90 -8.27 7.89 -1.30
N GLN A 91 -7.68 8.54 -0.29
CA GLN A 91 -8.39 8.79 0.98
C GLN A 91 -9.55 9.78 0.80
N ILE A 92 -9.38 10.81 -0.03
CA ILE A 92 -10.44 11.77 -0.35
C ILE A 92 -11.62 11.06 -1.03
N GLU A 93 -11.35 10.21 -2.02
CA GLU A 93 -12.39 9.42 -2.69
C GLU A 93 -13.07 8.43 -1.73
N THR A 94 -12.31 7.84 -0.80
CA THR A 94 -12.86 6.95 0.22
C THR A 94 -13.80 7.70 1.17
N LEU A 95 -13.41 8.91 1.62
CA LEU A 95 -14.24 9.77 2.46
C LEU A 95 -15.51 10.25 1.74
N LYS A 96 -15.44 10.51 0.43
CA LYS A 96 -16.59 10.87 -0.41
C LYS A 96 -17.42 9.68 -0.89
N SER A 97 -17.01 8.45 -0.55
CA SER A 97 -17.69 7.26 -1.04
C SER A 97 -19.13 7.22 -0.52
N LYS A 98 -20.07 6.93 -1.44
CA LYS A 98 -21.50 6.87 -1.11
C LYS A 98 -21.76 5.88 0.03
N ARG A 99 -21.08 4.73 0.02
CA ARG A 99 -21.19 3.71 1.06
C ARG A 99 -20.87 4.26 2.45
N LEU A 100 -19.83 5.09 2.59
CA LEU A 100 -19.44 5.63 3.88
C LEU A 100 -20.40 6.75 4.32
N VAL A 101 -20.75 7.64 3.40
CA VAL A 101 -21.68 8.75 3.70
C VAL A 101 -23.09 8.23 4.00
N GLU A 102 -23.58 7.22 3.28
CA GLU A 102 -24.86 6.56 3.55
C GLU A 102 -24.89 5.99 4.98
N LYS A 103 -23.84 5.27 5.42
CA LYS A 103 -23.73 4.77 6.81
C LYS A 103 -23.77 5.91 7.85
N VAL A 104 -23.16 7.05 7.56
CA VAL A 104 -23.14 8.20 8.50
C VAL A 104 -24.51 8.88 8.56
N VAL A 105 -25.20 9.00 7.43
CA VAL A 105 -26.56 9.55 7.36
C VAL A 105 -27.53 8.64 8.10
N ASP A 106 -27.36 7.33 7.97
CA ASP A 106 -28.14 6.28 8.63
C ASP A 106 -27.92 6.31 10.16
N GLU A 107 -26.67 6.29 10.63
CA GLU A 107 -26.35 6.35 12.07
C GLU A 107 -26.92 7.58 12.79
N LEU A 108 -26.99 8.71 12.08
CA LEU A 108 -27.45 9.99 12.62
C LEU A 108 -28.93 10.27 12.31
N ASP A 109 -29.65 9.33 11.70
CA ASP A 109 -31.05 9.46 11.27
C ASP A 109 -31.33 10.75 10.47
N LEU A 110 -30.38 11.19 9.64
CA LEU A 110 -30.48 12.48 8.93
C LEU A 110 -31.50 12.45 7.79
N ASN A 111 -32.03 11.27 7.46
CA ASN A 111 -33.14 11.06 6.53
C ASN A 111 -34.46 11.64 7.04
N VAL A 112 -34.59 11.87 8.34
CA VAL A 112 -35.76 12.50 8.97
C VAL A 112 -35.40 13.93 9.39
N SER A 113 -36.12 14.91 8.87
CA SER A 113 -35.93 16.32 9.21
C SER A 113 -37.21 16.92 9.80
N TYR A 114 -37.07 17.66 10.90
CA TYR A 114 -38.18 18.28 11.61
C TYR A 114 -38.12 19.79 11.42
N PHE A 115 -39.16 20.40 10.84
CA PHE A 115 -39.28 21.83 10.61
C PHE A 115 -40.39 22.40 11.49
N MET A 116 -40.08 23.40 12.32
CA MET A 116 -41.09 24.16 13.04
C MET A 116 -41.55 25.34 12.18
N GLU A 117 -42.85 25.41 11.89
CA GLU A 117 -43.43 26.54 11.17
C GLU A 117 -43.46 27.78 12.06
N GLY A 118 -42.63 28.77 11.72
CA GLY A 118 -42.71 30.11 12.29
C GLY A 118 -43.73 30.97 11.54
N LYS A 119 -43.86 32.24 11.97
CA LYS A 119 -44.76 33.20 11.31
C LYS A 119 -44.33 33.58 9.89
N VAL A 120 -43.06 33.36 9.53
CA VAL A 120 -42.48 33.79 8.25
C VAL A 120 -41.50 32.77 7.66
N ILE A 121 -40.69 32.11 8.50
CA ILE A 121 -39.76 31.06 8.07
C ILE A 121 -40.00 29.78 8.87
N ALA A 122 -39.83 28.63 8.22
CA ALA A 122 -39.76 27.34 8.88
C ALA A 122 -38.30 27.05 9.26
N VAL A 123 -38.05 26.66 10.51
CA VAL A 123 -36.70 26.40 11.02
C VAL A 123 -36.56 24.92 11.35
N GLU A 124 -35.50 24.31 10.85
CA GLU A 124 -35.17 22.91 11.16
C GLU A 124 -34.71 22.77 12.62
N VAL A 125 -35.27 21.78 13.33
CA VAL A 125 -34.90 21.39 14.69
C VAL A 125 -34.24 20.02 14.65
N TYR A 126 -32.94 20.02 14.89
CA TYR A 126 -32.16 18.78 14.89
C TYR A 126 -32.13 18.10 16.28
N LYS A 127 -31.81 18.84 17.35
CA LYS A 127 -31.78 18.28 18.71
C LYS A 127 -33.08 18.55 19.46
N ASN A 128 -33.63 17.51 20.07
CA ASN A 128 -34.87 17.54 20.86
C ASN A 128 -36.06 18.13 20.07
N PRO A 129 -36.45 17.54 18.93
CA PRO A 129 -37.68 17.96 18.25
C PRO A 129 -38.87 17.76 19.20
N PRO A 130 -39.92 18.60 19.17
CA PRO A 130 -41.07 18.48 20.07
C PRO A 130 -41.85 17.15 19.87
N VAL A 131 -41.71 16.55 18.70
CA VAL A 131 -42.37 15.32 18.27
C VAL A 131 -41.34 14.43 17.59
N VAL A 132 -41.37 13.13 17.87
CA VAL A 132 -40.52 12.11 17.26
C VAL A 132 -41.38 11.15 16.46
N ILE A 133 -40.93 10.80 15.26
CA ILE A 133 -41.52 9.74 14.45
C ILE A 133 -40.77 8.43 14.73
N GLU A 134 -41.49 7.39 15.13
CA GLU A 134 -40.96 6.05 15.32
C GLU A 134 -41.56 5.12 14.26
N PHE A 135 -40.72 4.58 13.39
CA PHE A 135 -41.16 3.68 12.33
C PHE A 135 -41.38 2.27 12.86
N LEU A 136 -42.52 1.67 12.51
CA LEU A 136 -42.84 0.27 12.78
C LEU A 136 -42.53 -0.63 11.57
N SER A 137 -42.25 -0.02 10.41
CA SER A 137 -41.88 -0.71 9.17
C SER A 137 -40.40 -1.08 9.15
N PRO A 138 -40.00 -2.11 8.36
CA PRO A 138 -38.60 -2.44 8.16
C PRO A 138 -37.80 -1.25 7.61
N GLU A 139 -36.56 -1.08 8.06
CA GLU A 139 -35.64 -0.01 7.65
C GLU A 139 -35.53 0.12 6.12
N GLU A 140 -35.49 -1.01 5.41
CA GLU A 140 -35.39 -1.04 3.95
C GLU A 140 -36.55 -0.29 3.25
N VAL A 141 -37.75 -0.35 3.83
CA VAL A 141 -38.93 0.38 3.34
C VAL A 141 -38.85 1.86 3.70
N VAL A 142 -38.33 2.19 4.90
CA VAL A 142 -38.16 3.56 5.37
C VAL A 142 -37.07 4.28 4.56
N HIS A 143 -36.01 3.58 4.15
CA HIS A 143 -34.89 4.14 3.40
C HIS A 143 -35.23 4.55 1.96
N GLU A 144 -36.33 4.02 1.40
CA GLU A 144 -36.86 4.41 0.09
C GLU A 144 -38.06 5.36 0.18
N ALA A 145 -38.59 5.59 1.38
CA ALA A 145 -39.79 6.37 1.57
C ALA A 145 -39.54 7.87 1.34
N THR A 146 -40.57 8.53 0.81
CA THR A 146 -40.68 9.99 0.80
C THR A 146 -41.96 10.35 1.51
N LEU A 147 -41.88 11.18 2.54
CA LEU A 147 -43.03 11.58 3.35
C LEU A 147 -42.90 13.05 3.71
N ASP A 148 -43.94 13.85 3.48
CA ASP A 148 -44.01 15.25 3.91
C ASP A 148 -45.32 15.45 4.68
N ILE A 149 -45.23 15.47 6.01
CA ILE A 149 -46.39 15.50 6.90
C ILE A 149 -46.34 16.69 7.85
N PHE A 150 -47.49 17.31 8.04
CA PHE A 150 -47.69 18.45 8.94
C PHE A 150 -48.50 18.00 10.15
N ILE A 151 -47.96 18.26 11.34
CA ILE A 151 -48.53 17.89 12.63
C ILE A 151 -48.95 19.17 13.34
N SER A 152 -50.25 19.43 13.39
CA SER A 152 -50.82 20.54 14.15
C SER A 152 -51.43 20.02 15.46
N PRO A 153 -50.94 20.45 16.64
CA PRO A 153 -51.48 20.02 17.92
C PRO A 153 -52.87 20.63 18.13
N LYS A 154 -53.86 19.79 18.52
CA LYS A 154 -55.23 20.26 18.88
C LYS A 154 -55.50 20.18 20.37
N THR A 155 -55.06 19.11 21.01
CA THR A 155 -55.28 18.81 22.45
C THR A 155 -54.06 18.08 22.99
N LYS A 156 -53.90 17.98 24.32
CA LYS A 156 -52.79 17.26 24.98
C LYS A 156 -52.55 15.82 24.47
N ASP A 157 -53.60 15.17 23.96
CA ASP A 157 -53.56 13.77 23.49
C ASP A 157 -53.79 13.58 21.98
N THR A 158 -54.12 14.64 21.23
CA THR A 158 -54.55 14.54 19.81
C THR A 158 -53.89 15.56 18.91
N TYR A 159 -53.45 15.11 17.73
CA TYR A 159 -52.90 15.95 16.68
C TYR A 159 -53.68 15.79 15.37
N THR A 160 -53.65 16.82 14.53
CA THR A 160 -54.14 16.74 13.15
C THR A 160 -52.93 16.47 12.27
N LEU A 161 -52.93 15.34 11.58
CA LEU A 161 -51.95 15.02 10.54
C LEU A 161 -52.50 15.47 9.20
N THR A 162 -51.75 16.31 8.50
CA THR A 162 -52.04 16.75 7.14
C THR A 162 -50.88 16.38 6.23
N GLU A 163 -51.16 15.77 5.08
CA GLU A 163 -50.16 15.48 4.04
C GLU A 163 -50.40 16.39 2.84
N GLU A 164 -49.35 17.05 2.35
CA GLU A 164 -49.45 18.05 1.28
C GLU A 164 -49.87 17.44 -0.06
N ASP A 165 -49.36 16.24 -0.37
CA ASP A 165 -49.55 15.60 -1.68
C ASP A 165 -50.87 14.81 -1.84
N SER A 166 -51.56 14.45 -0.75
CA SER A 166 -52.64 13.45 -0.80
C SER A 166 -54.02 13.92 -0.30
N GLU A 167 -54.18 15.21 0.03
CA GLU A 167 -55.37 15.77 0.73
C GLU A 167 -55.72 15.03 2.05
N TYR A 168 -54.82 14.19 2.57
CA TYR A 168 -55.06 13.44 3.79
C TYR A 168 -55.01 14.39 4.98
N SER A 169 -56.16 14.66 5.60
CA SER A 169 -56.27 15.41 6.86
C SER A 169 -57.11 14.61 7.86
N LYS A 170 -56.47 14.01 8.86
CA LYS A 170 -57.15 13.22 9.91
C LYS A 170 -56.59 13.54 11.30
N VAL A 171 -57.48 13.46 12.30
CA VAL A 171 -57.10 13.61 13.71
C VAL A 171 -56.73 12.24 14.26
N HIS A 172 -55.53 12.13 14.82
CA HIS A 172 -54.97 10.91 15.41
C HIS A 172 -54.58 11.16 16.86
N LYS A 173 -54.45 10.08 17.64
CA LYS A 173 -53.88 10.14 19.00
C LYS A 173 -52.38 9.89 18.97
N TYR A 174 -51.62 10.50 19.88
CA TYR A 174 -50.20 10.18 20.04
C TYR A 174 -50.02 8.68 20.36
N GLY A 175 -49.05 8.04 19.70
CA GLY A 175 -48.79 6.60 19.81
C GLY A 175 -49.72 5.69 18.99
N GLU A 176 -50.68 6.22 18.22
CA GLU A 176 -51.50 5.44 17.30
C GLU A 176 -50.69 5.09 16.03
N PRO A 177 -50.68 3.82 15.57
CA PRO A 177 -49.99 3.45 14.34
C PRO A 177 -50.75 3.99 13.12
N VAL A 178 -50.06 4.83 12.34
CA VAL A 178 -50.59 5.43 11.11
C VAL A 178 -49.85 4.82 9.92
N LYS A 179 -50.60 4.45 8.89
CA LYS A 179 -50.07 3.94 7.63
C LYS A 179 -50.25 4.97 6.52
N LEU A 180 -49.16 5.51 6.00
CA LEU A 180 -49.15 6.46 4.88
C LEU A 180 -48.04 6.11 3.90
N GLN A 181 -48.34 6.21 2.60
CA GLN A 181 -47.41 5.90 1.49
C GLN A 181 -46.64 4.57 1.63
N GLY A 182 -47.26 3.55 2.23
CA GLY A 182 -46.64 2.23 2.43
C GLY A 182 -45.78 2.09 3.68
N VAL A 183 -45.56 3.18 4.42
CA VAL A 183 -44.82 3.20 5.70
C VAL A 183 -45.80 3.25 6.87
N GLU A 184 -45.58 2.39 7.86
CA GLU A 184 -46.26 2.38 9.15
C GLU A 184 -45.37 3.03 10.20
N PHE A 185 -45.88 4.06 10.87
CA PHE A 185 -45.16 4.81 11.90
C PHE A 185 -46.09 5.27 13.02
N THR A 186 -45.49 5.61 14.16
CA THR A 186 -46.15 6.22 15.31
C THR A 186 -45.50 7.55 15.62
N ILE A 187 -46.28 8.45 16.20
CA ILE A 187 -45.84 9.80 16.55
C ILE A 187 -45.90 9.93 18.08
N SER A 188 -44.76 10.20 18.72
CA SER A 188 -44.65 10.39 20.16
C SER A 188 -44.14 11.81 20.48
N PRO A 189 -44.61 12.46 21.57
CA PRO A 189 -44.00 13.69 22.05
C PRO A 189 -42.63 13.38 22.66
N SER A 190 -41.64 14.22 22.38
CA SER A 190 -40.24 14.04 22.83
C SER A 190 -40.02 14.34 24.33
N GLY A 191 -41.06 14.82 25.04
CA GLY A 191 -41.02 15.13 26.47
C GLY A 191 -42.31 14.74 27.20
N ASN A 192 -42.36 14.99 28.52
CA ASN A 192 -43.50 14.64 29.37
C ASN A 192 -44.82 15.37 29.01
N GLU A 193 -44.77 16.47 28.25
CA GLU A 193 -45.97 17.19 27.79
C GLU A 193 -45.79 17.66 26.33
N ALA A 194 -46.86 17.50 25.53
CA ALA A 194 -46.99 18.07 24.19
C ALA A 194 -47.34 19.57 24.27
N ASP A 195 -46.44 20.39 24.83
CA ASP A 195 -46.62 21.84 24.96
C ASP A 195 -45.93 22.59 23.82
N PHE A 196 -46.33 22.29 22.58
CA PHE A 196 -45.92 23.04 21.40
C PHE A 196 -47.15 23.66 20.74
N SER A 197 -47.09 24.97 20.44
CA SER A 197 -48.20 25.72 19.84
C SER A 197 -48.11 25.81 18.31
N ASN A 198 -46.97 25.44 17.73
CA ASN A 198 -46.69 25.60 16.30
C ASN A 198 -46.86 24.27 15.57
N THR A 199 -47.23 24.34 14.30
CA THR A 199 -47.25 23.17 13.42
C THR A 199 -45.81 22.70 13.19
N VAL A 200 -45.61 21.39 13.26
CA VAL A 200 -44.34 20.72 12.97
C VAL A 200 -44.48 19.99 11.65
N ASN A 201 -43.67 20.35 10.67
CA ASN A 201 -43.52 19.57 9.44
C ASN A 201 -42.41 18.52 9.66
N ILE A 202 -42.72 17.25 9.41
CA ILE A 202 -41.75 16.16 9.37
C ILE A 202 -41.57 15.74 7.92
N LYS A 203 -40.33 15.84 7.43
CA LYS A 203 -39.93 15.39 6.11
C LYS A 203 -39.06 14.15 6.24
N VAL A 204 -39.50 13.06 5.62
CA VAL A 204 -38.71 11.84 5.43
C VAL A 204 -38.29 11.79 3.97
N GLN A 205 -37.00 11.63 3.73
CA GLN A 205 -36.44 11.54 2.40
C GLN A 205 -35.69 10.21 2.24
N PRO A 206 -35.58 9.68 1.02
CA PRO A 206 -34.82 8.46 0.78
C PRO A 206 -33.36 8.64 1.22
N LEU A 207 -32.85 7.68 1.99
CA LEU A 207 -31.51 7.71 2.60
C LEU A 207 -30.43 8.05 1.55
N ARG A 208 -30.53 7.42 0.39
CA ARG A 208 -29.60 7.60 -0.74
C ARG A 208 -29.61 9.00 -1.30
N ASN A 209 -30.76 9.69 -1.31
CA ASN A 209 -30.86 11.06 -1.80
C ASN A 209 -30.20 12.03 -0.82
N VAL A 210 -30.46 11.84 0.48
CA VAL A 210 -29.82 12.63 1.53
C VAL A 210 -28.31 12.42 1.53
N ALA A 211 -27.84 11.17 1.41
CA ALA A 211 -26.41 10.90 1.29
C ALA A 211 -25.76 11.57 0.06
N ASN A 212 -26.42 11.56 -1.11
CA ASN A 212 -25.91 12.26 -2.29
C ASN A 212 -25.85 13.79 -2.08
N ASP A 213 -26.83 14.37 -1.38
CA ASP A 213 -26.81 15.79 -1.01
C ASP A 213 -25.60 16.14 -0.14
N TYR A 214 -25.34 15.33 0.90
CA TYR A 214 -24.16 15.48 1.75
C TYR A 214 -22.85 15.31 0.97
N VAL A 215 -22.76 14.36 0.03
CA VAL A 215 -21.58 14.19 -0.84
C VAL A 215 -21.34 15.45 -1.70
N TYR A 216 -22.41 16.08 -2.22
CA TYR A 216 -22.30 17.28 -3.06
C TYR A 216 -21.91 18.53 -2.24
N ARG A 217 -22.49 18.69 -1.04
CA ARG A 217 -22.23 19.81 -0.14
C ARG A 217 -20.88 19.69 0.58
N MET A 218 -20.33 18.49 0.67
CA MET A 218 -19.05 18.22 1.30
C MET A 218 -17.87 18.48 0.35
N SER A 219 -16.95 19.32 0.80
CA SER A 219 -15.67 19.56 0.15
C SER A 219 -14.54 19.04 1.03
N ILE A 220 -13.59 18.33 0.43
CA ILE A 220 -12.41 17.81 1.13
C ILE A 220 -11.19 18.25 0.34
N TYR A 221 -10.25 18.90 1.01
CA TYR A 221 -9.04 19.41 0.38
C TYR A 221 -7.83 19.30 1.34
N PRO A 222 -6.60 19.19 0.80
CA PRO A 222 -5.40 19.22 1.62
C PRO A 222 -5.24 20.58 2.34
N LYS A 223 -4.85 20.55 3.61
CA LYS A 223 -4.67 21.76 4.45
C LYS A 223 -3.19 22.11 4.57
N GLY A 224 -2.77 23.18 3.90
CA GLY A 224 -1.39 23.69 3.93
C GLY A 224 -0.45 23.04 2.90
N GLU A 225 0.86 23.23 3.07
CA GLU A 225 1.89 22.63 2.19
C GLU A 225 2.19 21.16 2.52
N ALA A 226 1.88 20.73 3.75
CA ALA A 226 1.98 19.34 4.17
C ALA A 226 0.85 18.52 3.55
N LYS A 227 1.20 17.52 2.74
CA LYS A 227 0.24 16.69 2.02
C LYS A 227 -0.51 15.66 2.88
N ASP A 228 -0.25 15.61 4.19
CA ASP A 228 -0.80 14.57 5.07
C ASP A 228 -2.05 15.01 5.87
N ILE A 229 -2.44 16.28 5.78
CA ILE A 229 -3.59 16.83 6.51
C ILE A 229 -4.74 17.12 5.53
N LEU A 230 -5.92 16.58 5.83
CA LEU A 230 -7.16 16.85 5.13
C LEU A 230 -8.05 17.78 5.95
N SER A 231 -8.57 18.81 5.30
CA SER A 231 -9.69 19.63 5.80
C SER A 231 -10.98 19.14 5.17
N LEU A 232 -11.96 18.85 6.02
CA LEU A 232 -13.31 18.43 5.62
C LEU A 232 -14.23 19.61 5.90
N TYR A 233 -14.99 20.02 4.90
CA TYR A 233 -15.82 21.22 4.92
C TYR A 233 -17.25 20.90 4.47
N VAL A 234 -18.24 21.28 5.26
CA VAL A 234 -19.68 21.13 4.95
C VAL A 234 -20.41 22.42 5.27
N VAL A 235 -21.30 22.84 4.37
CA VAL A 235 -22.18 24.00 4.55
C VAL A 235 -23.59 23.53 4.84
N GLY A 236 -24.24 24.08 5.87
CA GLY A 236 -25.63 23.78 6.16
C GLY A 236 -26.33 24.75 7.11
N ALA A 237 -27.66 24.75 7.07
CA ALA A 237 -28.50 25.62 7.88
C ALA A 237 -28.42 25.33 9.39
N VAL A 238 -28.18 24.06 9.77
CA VAL A 238 -28.06 23.64 11.17
C VAL A 238 -26.60 23.30 11.50
N PRO A 239 -25.87 24.18 12.23
CA PRO A 239 -24.48 23.96 12.62
C PRO A 239 -24.22 22.63 13.34
N GLU A 240 -25.14 22.21 14.21
CA GLU A 240 -24.97 20.99 14.99
C GLU A 240 -25.01 19.74 14.12
N LYS A 241 -25.93 19.69 13.15
CA LYS A 241 -26.07 18.60 12.19
C LYS A 241 -24.80 18.42 11.36
N SER A 242 -24.23 19.54 10.88
CA SER A 242 -22.96 19.53 10.14
C SER A 242 -21.76 19.08 11.00
N ARG A 243 -21.71 19.48 12.28
CA ARG A 243 -20.65 19.05 13.22
C ARG A 243 -20.73 17.56 13.51
N ASP A 244 -21.92 17.07 13.84
CA ASP A 244 -22.13 15.65 14.18
C ASP A 244 -21.89 14.78 12.94
N PHE A 245 -22.29 15.22 11.75
CA PHE A 245 -21.97 14.56 10.48
C PHE A 245 -20.46 14.41 10.25
N LEU A 246 -19.69 15.52 10.31
CA LEU A 246 -18.25 15.46 10.05
C LEU A 246 -17.49 14.63 11.09
N ASN A 247 -17.87 14.74 12.37
CA ASN A 247 -17.25 13.92 13.44
C ASN A 247 -17.53 12.43 13.23
N THR A 248 -18.77 12.07 12.90
CA THR A 248 -19.19 10.69 12.68
C THR A 248 -18.57 10.11 11.40
N LEU A 249 -18.43 10.93 10.35
CA LEU A 249 -17.70 10.56 9.14
C LEU A 249 -16.24 10.21 9.42
N MET A 250 -15.52 11.05 10.19
CA MET A 250 -14.13 10.76 10.58
C MET A 250 -14.01 9.50 11.44
N LEU A 251 -15.01 9.23 12.29
CA LEU A 251 -15.07 8.03 13.12
C LEU A 251 -15.26 6.78 12.27
N TYR A 252 -16.26 6.75 11.38
CA TYR A 252 -16.52 5.61 10.51
C TYR A 252 -15.41 5.38 9.50
N PHE A 253 -14.79 6.43 8.97
CA PHE A 253 -13.60 6.30 8.12
C PHE A 253 -12.47 5.54 8.83
N ASN A 254 -12.22 5.88 10.10
CA ASN A 254 -11.22 5.19 10.90
C ASN A 254 -11.61 3.74 11.20
N GLN A 255 -12.88 3.47 11.52
CA GLN A 255 -13.36 2.12 11.79
C GLN A 255 -13.26 1.22 10.56
N ASP A 256 -13.78 1.67 9.41
CA ASP A 256 -13.70 0.95 8.15
C ASP A 256 -12.24 0.72 7.76
N GLY A 257 -11.37 1.73 7.87
CA GLY A 257 -9.95 1.59 7.56
C GLY A 257 -9.19 0.62 8.50
N VAL A 258 -9.57 0.55 9.78
CA VAL A 258 -9.03 -0.45 10.73
C VAL A 258 -9.53 -1.85 10.37
N ALA A 259 -10.81 -1.99 10.02
CA ALA A 259 -11.40 -3.25 9.60
C ALA A 259 -10.72 -3.79 8.33
N ASP A 260 -10.52 -2.94 7.32
CA ASP A 260 -9.83 -3.31 6.08
C ASP A 260 -8.39 -3.77 6.35
N LYS A 261 -7.64 -3.03 7.19
CA LYS A 261 -6.27 -3.42 7.59
C LYS A 261 -6.24 -4.76 8.32
N ARG A 262 -7.22 -5.01 9.21
CA ARG A 262 -7.34 -6.29 9.92
C ARG A 262 -7.66 -7.43 8.95
N GLN A 263 -8.58 -7.22 8.02
CA GLN A 263 -8.95 -8.22 7.03
C GLN A 263 -7.77 -8.60 6.14
N VAL A 264 -6.98 -7.62 5.68
CA VAL A 264 -5.78 -7.89 4.88
C VAL A 264 -4.75 -8.69 5.70
N ALA A 265 -4.51 -8.31 6.96
CA ALA A 265 -3.59 -9.04 7.83
C ALA A 265 -4.07 -10.47 8.12
N GLU A 266 -5.37 -10.67 8.39
CA GLU A 266 -5.96 -11.98 8.62
C GLU A 266 -5.86 -12.88 7.37
N ASN A 267 -6.24 -12.37 6.20
CA ASN A 267 -6.12 -13.10 4.93
C ASN A 267 -4.65 -13.47 4.63
N THR A 268 -3.71 -12.56 4.93
CA THR A 268 -2.27 -12.81 4.75
C THR A 268 -1.79 -13.90 5.70
N ALA A 269 -2.18 -13.84 6.98
CA ALA A 269 -1.84 -14.85 7.97
C ALA A 269 -2.41 -16.23 7.59
N ALA A 270 -3.67 -16.29 7.12
CA ALA A 270 -4.31 -17.51 6.66
C ALA A 270 -3.58 -18.13 5.45
N PHE A 271 -3.23 -17.31 4.44
CA PHE A 271 -2.45 -17.76 3.29
C PHE A 271 -1.08 -18.30 3.69
N ILE A 272 -0.37 -17.60 4.60
CA ILE A 272 0.93 -18.05 5.09
C ILE A 272 0.80 -19.37 5.88
N GLN A 273 -0.26 -19.52 6.68
CA GLN A 273 -0.51 -20.73 7.45
C GLN A 273 -0.75 -21.94 6.55
N GLU A 274 -1.61 -21.80 5.52
CA GLU A 274 -1.83 -22.86 4.52
C GLU A 274 -0.52 -23.24 3.83
N ARG A 275 0.31 -22.24 3.48
CA ARG A 275 1.60 -22.49 2.85
C ARG A 275 2.59 -23.18 3.81
N LEU A 276 2.61 -22.83 5.09
CA LEU A 276 3.47 -23.46 6.10
C LEU A 276 3.14 -24.94 6.26
N GLU A 277 1.87 -25.32 6.23
CA GLU A 277 1.44 -26.73 6.31
C GLU A 277 1.94 -27.55 5.12
N ILE A 278 1.81 -26.99 3.90
CA ILE A 278 2.33 -27.62 2.67
C ILE A 278 3.84 -27.77 2.76
N ILE A 279 4.56 -26.69 3.12
CA ILE A 279 6.03 -26.70 3.20
C ILE A 279 6.53 -27.65 4.30
N SER A 280 5.82 -27.74 5.44
CA SER A 280 6.14 -28.69 6.50
C SER A 280 6.06 -30.13 6.00
N GLY A 281 4.95 -30.53 5.36
CA GLY A 281 4.83 -31.89 4.81
C GLY A 281 5.83 -32.17 3.68
N GLU A 282 6.14 -31.14 2.89
CA GLU A 282 7.19 -31.19 1.87
C GLU A 282 8.61 -31.32 2.45
N LEU A 283 8.87 -30.77 3.64
CA LEU A 283 10.14 -30.89 4.36
C LEU A 283 10.26 -32.29 4.97
N ASP A 284 9.22 -32.78 5.62
CA ASP A 284 9.13 -34.15 6.15
C ASP A 284 9.41 -35.18 5.05
N SER A 285 8.84 -34.98 3.86
CA SER A 285 9.09 -35.85 2.70
C SER A 285 10.55 -35.81 2.24
N VAL A 286 11.21 -34.64 2.29
CA VAL A 286 12.62 -34.50 1.90
C VAL A 286 13.53 -35.12 2.95
N GLU A 287 13.26 -34.91 4.23
CA GLU A 287 13.99 -35.53 5.33
C GLU A 287 13.86 -37.06 5.31
N GLY A 288 12.66 -37.58 5.02
CA GLY A 288 12.45 -38.99 4.73
C GLY A 288 13.27 -39.47 3.54
N GLY A 289 13.32 -38.69 2.45
CA GLY A 289 14.18 -38.97 1.30
C GLY A 289 15.67 -39.02 1.62
N ILE A 290 16.17 -38.18 2.53
CA ILE A 290 17.57 -38.24 3.03
C ILE A 290 17.78 -39.54 3.79
N ALA A 291 16.87 -39.90 4.70
CA ALA A 291 16.96 -41.12 5.48
C ALA A 291 16.95 -42.37 4.59
N ASP A 292 16.05 -42.42 3.60
CA ASP A 292 15.94 -43.50 2.63
C ASP A 292 17.19 -43.59 1.75
N PHE A 293 17.70 -42.46 1.26
CA PHE A 293 18.93 -42.43 0.46
C PHE A 293 20.14 -42.96 1.25
N LYS A 294 20.27 -42.58 2.53
CA LYS A 294 21.33 -43.09 3.43
C LYS A 294 21.18 -44.59 3.68
N LYS A 295 19.94 -45.05 3.90
CA LYS A 295 19.63 -46.45 4.18
C LYS A 295 19.86 -47.35 2.96
N GLU A 296 19.38 -46.96 1.79
CA GLU A 296 19.49 -47.73 0.55
C GLU A 296 20.95 -47.87 0.11
N ASN A 297 21.73 -46.80 0.24
CA ASN A 297 23.14 -46.79 -0.13
C ASN A 297 24.10 -47.20 1.01
N ARG A 298 23.56 -47.52 2.21
CA ARG A 298 24.32 -47.94 3.41
C ARG A 298 25.45 -46.97 3.79
N ILE A 299 25.20 -45.68 3.68
CA ILE A 299 26.16 -44.61 3.98
C ILE A 299 25.55 -43.65 5.00
N MET A 300 26.31 -43.27 6.03
CA MET A 300 25.90 -42.18 6.93
C MET A 300 26.32 -40.82 6.39
N ASP A 301 27.53 -40.76 5.84
CA ASP A 301 28.15 -39.58 5.27
C ASP A 301 28.99 -40.00 4.04
N VAL A 302 28.79 -39.29 2.93
CA VAL A 302 29.34 -39.66 1.62
C VAL A 302 30.86 -39.49 1.62
N ALA A 303 31.36 -38.40 2.21
CA ALA A 303 32.77 -38.03 2.18
C ALA A 303 33.64 -38.97 3.03
N SER A 304 33.20 -39.27 4.26
CA SER A 304 33.88 -40.21 5.16
C SER A 304 33.92 -41.62 4.58
N SER A 305 32.81 -42.08 4.00
CA SER A 305 32.72 -43.40 3.36
C SER A 305 33.65 -43.48 2.13
N ALA A 306 33.70 -42.44 1.29
CA ALA A 306 34.62 -42.37 0.15
C ALA A 306 36.09 -42.39 0.62
N GLY A 307 36.41 -41.67 1.69
CA GLY A 307 37.74 -41.65 2.29
C GLY A 307 38.19 -43.02 2.81
N GLU A 308 37.26 -43.80 3.39
CA GLU A 308 37.56 -45.16 3.87
C GLU A 308 37.94 -46.10 2.70
N TYR A 309 37.19 -46.08 1.60
CA TYR A 309 37.50 -46.90 0.42
C TYR A 309 38.80 -46.49 -0.25
N MET A 310 39.06 -45.18 -0.38
CA MET A 310 40.33 -44.67 -0.90
C MET A 310 41.51 -45.11 -0.01
N SER A 311 41.35 -45.06 1.32
CA SER A 311 42.37 -45.53 2.25
C SER A 311 42.64 -47.03 2.11
N LYS A 312 41.59 -47.85 1.91
CA LYS A 312 41.74 -49.29 1.67
C LYS A 312 42.46 -49.59 0.35
N SER A 313 42.17 -48.86 -0.74
CA SER A 313 42.92 -48.97 -2.00
C SER A 313 44.38 -48.62 -1.80
N SER A 314 44.67 -47.44 -1.23
CA SER A 314 46.06 -47.00 -1.02
C SER A 314 46.86 -47.98 -0.15
N GLN A 315 46.26 -48.54 0.90
CA GLN A 315 46.89 -49.58 1.72
C GLN A 315 47.12 -50.88 0.95
N ALA A 316 46.20 -51.26 0.06
CA ALA A 316 46.34 -52.44 -0.79
C ALA A 316 47.43 -52.25 -1.84
N GLU A 317 47.44 -51.12 -2.55
CA GLU A 317 48.47 -50.72 -3.52
C GLU A 317 49.87 -50.72 -2.90
N GLN A 318 50.02 -50.17 -1.70
CA GLN A 318 51.30 -50.17 -0.99
C GLN A 318 51.79 -51.60 -0.74
N ARG A 319 50.92 -52.48 -0.26
CA ARG A 319 51.26 -53.89 -0.03
C ARG A 319 51.52 -54.65 -1.34
N ILE A 320 50.78 -54.36 -2.40
CA ILE A 320 51.01 -54.93 -3.74
C ILE A 320 52.41 -54.55 -4.21
N PHE A 321 52.78 -53.28 -4.12
CA PHE A 321 54.11 -52.80 -4.50
C PHE A 321 55.24 -53.47 -3.70
N GLU A 322 55.06 -53.64 -2.38
CA GLU A 322 56.00 -54.36 -1.51
C GLU A 322 56.17 -55.82 -1.96
N LEU A 323 55.06 -56.54 -2.21
CA LEU A 323 55.07 -57.93 -2.65
C LEU A 323 55.60 -58.12 -4.08
N GLU A 324 55.31 -57.20 -5.01
CA GLU A 324 55.88 -57.22 -6.36
C GLU A 324 57.39 -57.00 -6.33
N THR A 325 57.87 -56.12 -5.46
CA THR A 325 59.30 -55.92 -5.22
C THR A 325 59.95 -57.21 -4.69
N GLN A 326 59.32 -57.88 -3.72
CA GLN A 326 59.78 -59.17 -3.22
C GLN A 326 59.83 -60.24 -4.32
N LEU A 327 58.78 -60.31 -5.16
CA LEU A 327 58.71 -61.24 -6.29
C LEU A 327 59.87 -60.99 -7.29
N MET A 328 60.14 -59.73 -7.62
CA MET A 328 61.23 -59.33 -8.51
C MET A 328 62.60 -59.75 -7.96
N ILE A 329 62.80 -59.63 -6.64
CA ILE A 329 64.04 -60.06 -5.97
C ILE A 329 64.19 -61.58 -6.01
N LEU A 330 63.11 -62.33 -5.74
CA LEU A 330 63.09 -63.79 -5.85
C LEU A 330 63.36 -64.26 -7.29
N ASP A 331 62.86 -63.54 -8.30
CA ASP A 331 63.16 -63.80 -9.71
C ASP A 331 64.64 -63.58 -10.04
N ALA A 332 65.22 -62.47 -9.59
CA ALA A 332 66.65 -62.20 -9.76
C ALA A 332 67.53 -63.27 -9.06
N LEU A 333 67.10 -63.78 -7.90
CA LEU A 333 67.78 -64.87 -7.18
C LEU A 333 67.66 -66.20 -7.93
N LYS A 334 66.47 -66.53 -8.44
CA LYS A 334 66.25 -67.73 -9.27
C LYS A 334 67.16 -67.70 -10.49
N ASP A 335 67.15 -66.60 -11.24
CA ASP A 335 67.99 -66.40 -12.42
C ASP A 335 69.48 -66.50 -12.08
N ALA A 336 69.87 -66.04 -10.88
CA ALA A 336 71.23 -66.14 -10.41
C ALA A 336 71.70 -67.57 -10.14
N LEU A 337 70.82 -68.42 -9.63
CA LEU A 337 71.06 -69.83 -9.35
C LEU A 337 71.06 -70.68 -10.64
N THR A 338 70.29 -70.28 -11.66
CA THR A 338 70.18 -71.00 -12.94
C THR A 338 71.12 -70.49 -14.04
N SER A 339 71.94 -69.48 -13.75
CA SER A 339 72.85 -68.86 -14.74
C SER A 339 73.96 -69.81 -15.24
N ALA A 340 74.50 -69.53 -16.44
CA ALA A 340 75.51 -70.37 -17.12
C ALA A 340 76.88 -70.48 -16.41
N LYS A 341 77.12 -69.72 -15.33
CA LYS A 341 78.35 -69.83 -14.52
C LYS A 341 78.04 -70.62 -13.24
N PRO A 342 78.45 -71.90 -13.15
CA PRO A 342 78.15 -72.72 -11.98
C PRO A 342 78.87 -72.19 -10.73
N TYR A 343 78.17 -72.21 -9.59
CA TYR A 343 78.70 -71.89 -8.25
C TYR A 343 79.21 -70.46 -8.08
N ARG A 344 78.45 -69.46 -8.54
CA ARG A 344 78.72 -68.03 -8.27
C ARG A 344 78.15 -67.59 -6.91
N LEU A 345 78.76 -66.58 -6.29
CA LEU A 345 78.23 -65.95 -5.07
C LEU A 345 76.90 -65.24 -5.33
N LEU A 346 75.99 -65.33 -4.37
CA LEU A 346 74.68 -64.67 -4.36
C LEU A 346 74.73 -63.41 -3.49
N PRO A 347 73.94 -62.36 -3.80
CA PRO A 347 73.89 -61.16 -2.96
C PRO A 347 73.22 -61.47 -1.61
N SER A 348 73.93 -61.24 -0.50
CA SER A 348 73.48 -61.63 0.85
C SER A 348 72.47 -60.66 1.51
N ASN A 349 72.17 -59.51 0.89
CA ASN A 349 71.48 -58.38 1.55
C ASN A 349 70.30 -57.80 0.73
N MET A 350 69.59 -58.61 -0.05
CA MET A 350 68.53 -58.09 -0.92
C MET A 350 67.22 -57.66 -0.19
N GLY A 351 67.23 -57.51 1.14
CA GLY A 351 66.14 -56.84 1.89
C GLY A 351 64.74 -57.49 1.84
N ALA A 352 64.56 -58.63 1.17
CA ALA A 352 63.23 -59.16 0.82
C ALA A 352 63.07 -60.68 0.95
N ALA A 353 64.08 -61.39 1.45
CA ALA A 353 63.96 -62.82 1.70
C ALA A 353 63.36 -63.02 3.11
N GLU A 354 62.04 -63.10 3.19
CA GLU A 354 61.40 -63.58 4.42
C GLU A 354 61.85 -65.03 4.71
N GLY A 355 62.26 -65.28 5.94
CA GLY A 355 62.58 -66.62 6.43
C GLY A 355 63.81 -67.28 5.76
N GLY A 356 63.89 -68.60 5.91
CA GLY A 356 65.08 -69.44 5.72
C GLY A 356 65.87 -69.29 4.41
N ILE A 357 65.35 -68.60 3.40
CA ILE A 357 66.09 -68.29 2.16
C ILE A 357 67.36 -67.46 2.46
N SER A 358 67.31 -66.49 3.37
CA SER A 358 68.50 -65.68 3.70
C SER A 358 69.60 -66.51 4.39
N SER A 359 69.22 -67.41 5.32
CA SER A 359 70.17 -68.32 5.96
C SER A 359 70.76 -69.32 4.96
N LEU A 360 69.93 -69.87 4.06
CA LEU A 360 70.37 -70.79 3.01
C LEU A 360 71.31 -70.09 2.01
N ILE A 361 71.10 -68.81 1.68
CA ILE A 361 72.03 -68.01 0.85
C ILE A 361 73.37 -67.84 1.55
N SER A 362 73.38 -67.58 2.86
CA SER A 362 74.62 -67.44 3.63
C SER A 362 75.42 -68.75 3.68
N GLU A 363 74.74 -69.87 3.89
CA GLU A 363 75.33 -71.21 3.86
C GLU A 363 75.89 -71.54 2.48
N TYR A 364 75.12 -71.26 1.42
CA TYR A 364 75.54 -71.44 0.03
C TYR A 364 76.77 -70.62 -0.31
N ASN A 365 76.79 -69.33 0.06
CA ASN A 365 77.94 -68.46 -0.17
C ASN A 365 79.18 -68.94 0.58
N THR A 366 79.03 -69.48 1.79
CA THR A 366 80.13 -70.04 2.59
C THR A 366 80.74 -71.25 1.89
N LEU A 367 79.91 -72.20 1.46
CA LEU A 367 80.35 -73.39 0.71
C LEU A 367 80.98 -73.03 -0.65
N VAL A 368 80.46 -72.00 -1.34
CA VAL A 368 81.07 -71.49 -2.58
C VAL A 368 82.46 -70.92 -2.32
N LEU A 369 82.65 -70.14 -1.25
CA LEU A 369 83.96 -69.61 -0.87
C LEU A 369 84.94 -70.73 -0.50
N GLU A 370 84.48 -71.72 0.25
CA GLU A 370 85.27 -72.89 0.64
C GLU A 370 85.70 -73.72 -0.58
N ARG A 371 84.75 -74.05 -1.47
CA ARG A 371 85.02 -74.71 -2.76
C ARG A 371 86.06 -73.94 -3.57
N ASN A 372 85.91 -72.62 -3.68
CA ASN A 372 86.83 -71.77 -4.42
C ASN A 372 88.22 -71.71 -3.78
N ALA A 373 88.33 -71.82 -2.45
CA ALA A 373 89.61 -71.89 -1.76
C ALA A 373 90.33 -73.22 -2.07
N TYR A 374 89.62 -74.35 -2.04
CA TYR A 374 90.19 -75.66 -2.42
C TYR A 374 90.58 -75.72 -3.90
N LEU A 375 89.77 -75.15 -4.80
CA LEU A 375 90.07 -75.11 -6.24
C LEU A 375 91.28 -74.25 -6.62
N LYS A 376 91.77 -73.36 -5.73
CA LYS A 376 93.03 -72.64 -5.94
C LYS A 376 94.27 -73.54 -5.83
N THR A 377 94.15 -74.67 -5.14
CA THR A 377 95.25 -75.59 -4.84
C THR A 377 95.00 -77.03 -5.30
N SER A 378 93.79 -77.33 -5.79
CA SER A 378 93.33 -78.67 -6.18
C SER A 378 92.59 -78.67 -7.51
N THR A 379 92.50 -79.84 -8.15
CA THR A 379 91.68 -80.05 -9.35
C THR A 379 90.21 -80.34 -8.98
N PRO A 380 89.26 -80.14 -9.91
CA PRO A 380 87.84 -80.45 -9.70
C PRO A 380 87.51 -81.91 -9.37
N LYS A 381 88.47 -82.83 -9.47
CA LYS A 381 88.31 -84.27 -9.14
C LYS A 381 88.84 -84.64 -7.75
N ASN A 382 89.17 -83.66 -6.92
CA ASN A 382 89.54 -83.91 -5.53
C ASN A 382 88.28 -84.38 -4.75
N PRO A 383 88.32 -85.51 -4.02
CA PRO A 383 87.18 -86.01 -3.25
C PRO A 383 86.53 -85.00 -2.30
N VAL A 384 87.32 -84.07 -1.75
CA VAL A 384 86.82 -82.98 -0.88
C VAL A 384 86.02 -81.95 -1.70
N VAL A 385 86.47 -81.65 -2.92
CA VAL A 385 85.78 -80.72 -3.84
C VAL A 385 84.50 -81.35 -4.38
N GLU A 386 84.50 -82.67 -4.62
CA GLU A 386 83.33 -83.43 -5.06
C GLU A 386 82.23 -83.43 -3.99
N GLY A 387 82.57 -83.72 -2.72
CA GLY A 387 81.62 -83.65 -1.60
C GLY A 387 81.01 -82.25 -1.40
N ILE A 388 81.83 -81.20 -1.41
CA ILE A 388 81.32 -79.81 -1.33
C ILE A 388 80.44 -79.47 -2.55
N THR A 389 80.73 -80.05 -3.72
CA THR A 389 79.92 -79.83 -4.93
C THR A 389 78.55 -80.52 -4.82
N GLU A 390 78.49 -81.75 -4.29
CA GLU A 390 77.21 -82.44 -4.01
C GLU A 390 76.37 -81.68 -2.96
N GLU A 391 77.00 -81.18 -1.89
CA GLU A 391 76.33 -80.35 -0.88
C GLU A 391 75.82 -79.02 -1.48
N LEU A 392 76.59 -78.37 -2.36
CA LEU A 392 76.17 -77.17 -3.07
C LEU A 392 75.00 -77.42 -4.02
N ASP A 393 74.97 -78.55 -4.71
CA ASP A 393 73.87 -78.92 -5.61
C ASP A 393 72.59 -79.22 -4.82
N ALA A 394 72.69 -79.99 -3.72
CA ALA A 394 71.55 -80.24 -2.83
C ALA A 394 71.01 -78.95 -2.20
N LEU A 395 71.89 -78.04 -1.77
CA LEU A 395 71.52 -76.75 -1.21
C LEU A 395 70.91 -75.82 -2.26
N LYS A 396 71.41 -75.86 -3.50
CA LYS A 396 70.83 -75.14 -4.64
C LYS A 396 69.41 -75.61 -4.95
N ASP A 397 69.17 -76.91 -5.00
CA ASP A 397 67.83 -77.47 -5.24
C ASP A 397 66.86 -77.07 -4.12
N ASN A 398 67.31 -77.15 -2.86
CA ASN A 398 66.54 -76.68 -1.71
C ASN A 398 66.21 -75.18 -1.78
N LEU A 399 67.17 -74.34 -2.19
CA LEU A 399 66.97 -72.91 -2.41
C LEU A 399 65.94 -72.65 -3.52
N LEU A 400 66.00 -73.38 -4.63
CA LEU A 400 65.05 -73.25 -5.73
C LEU A 400 63.62 -73.62 -5.30
N ASP A 401 63.45 -74.72 -4.55
CA ASP A 401 62.14 -75.15 -4.02
C ASP A 401 61.54 -74.13 -3.03
N ASN A 402 62.38 -73.55 -2.16
CA ASN A 402 61.97 -72.50 -1.23
C ASN A 402 61.60 -71.20 -1.97
N ILE A 403 62.40 -70.79 -2.96
CA ILE A 403 62.10 -69.63 -3.81
C ILE A 403 60.76 -69.85 -4.53
N GLU A 404 60.55 -71.01 -5.15
CA GLU A 404 59.31 -71.28 -5.88
C GLU A 404 58.09 -71.32 -4.95
N SER A 405 58.23 -71.90 -3.76
CA SER A 405 57.16 -71.93 -2.76
C SER A 405 56.84 -70.53 -2.22
N SER A 406 57.85 -69.70 -1.97
CA SER A 406 57.68 -68.29 -1.58
C SER A 406 57.00 -67.47 -2.69
N LYS A 407 57.45 -67.63 -3.94
CA LYS A 407 56.80 -67.01 -5.11
C LYS A 407 55.34 -67.42 -5.23
N ARG A 408 54.99 -68.70 -5.01
CA ARG A 408 53.59 -69.17 -5.02
C ARG A 408 52.77 -68.49 -3.92
N SER A 409 53.31 -68.38 -2.71
CA SER A 409 52.67 -67.68 -1.58
C SER A 409 52.42 -66.20 -1.89
N ILE A 410 53.44 -65.48 -2.36
CA ILE A 410 53.34 -64.07 -2.76
C ILE A 410 52.30 -63.87 -3.86
N ASN A 411 52.26 -64.74 -4.87
CA ASN A 411 51.26 -64.66 -5.94
C ASN A 411 49.82 -64.86 -5.44
N ILE A 412 49.61 -65.67 -4.40
CA ILE A 412 48.29 -65.84 -3.77
C ILE A 412 47.90 -64.54 -3.05
N GLN A 413 48.80 -63.96 -2.26
CA GLN A 413 48.57 -62.68 -1.55
C GLN A 413 48.32 -61.53 -2.54
N LEU A 414 49.12 -61.44 -3.60
CA LEU A 414 48.92 -60.47 -4.68
C LEU A 414 47.54 -60.61 -5.31
N ARG A 415 47.07 -61.85 -5.58
CA ARG A 415 45.74 -62.07 -6.14
C ARG A 415 44.63 -61.57 -5.21
N GLU A 416 44.75 -61.80 -3.91
CA GLU A 416 43.80 -61.34 -2.90
C GLU A 416 43.79 -59.82 -2.77
N LEU A 417 44.95 -59.19 -2.64
CA LEU A 417 45.07 -57.73 -2.57
C LEU A 417 44.59 -57.04 -3.83
N ASN A 418 44.92 -57.56 -5.02
CA ASN A 418 44.41 -57.04 -6.29
C ASN A 418 42.88 -57.19 -6.42
N GLN A 419 42.27 -58.18 -5.76
CA GLN A 419 40.81 -58.28 -5.70
C GLN A 419 40.20 -57.28 -4.72
N LEU A 420 40.86 -57.06 -3.58
CA LEU A 420 40.44 -56.07 -2.59
C LEU A 420 40.52 -54.65 -3.15
N ASP A 421 41.65 -54.32 -3.79
CA ASP A 421 41.89 -53.03 -4.45
C ASP A 421 40.85 -52.76 -5.54
N ARG A 422 40.66 -53.68 -6.50
CA ARG A 422 39.62 -53.52 -7.54
C ARG A 422 38.21 -53.37 -6.98
N ARG A 423 37.88 -54.01 -5.85
CA ARG A 423 36.59 -53.82 -5.18
C ARG A 423 36.51 -52.43 -4.54
N ALA A 424 37.57 -51.97 -3.89
CA ALA A 424 37.64 -50.65 -3.27
C ALA A 424 37.54 -49.54 -4.33
N GLU A 425 38.33 -49.63 -5.41
CA GLU A 425 38.30 -48.76 -6.59
C GLU A 425 36.91 -48.71 -7.23
N GLY A 426 36.30 -49.89 -7.44
CA GLY A 426 34.97 -50.01 -8.03
C GLY A 426 33.89 -49.35 -7.17
N GLN A 427 33.93 -49.53 -5.85
CA GLN A 427 33.03 -48.82 -4.94
C GLN A 427 33.31 -47.32 -4.93
N PHE A 428 34.60 -46.91 -4.84
CA PHE A 428 35.02 -45.51 -4.87
C PHE A 428 34.49 -44.78 -6.10
N SER A 429 34.47 -45.43 -7.28
CA SER A 429 33.97 -44.85 -8.52
C SER A 429 32.48 -44.46 -8.50
N THR A 430 31.68 -45.04 -7.59
CA THR A 430 30.25 -44.74 -7.46
C THR A 430 29.96 -43.51 -6.59
N PHE A 431 30.91 -43.09 -5.73
CA PHE A 431 30.71 -41.99 -4.79
C PHE A 431 30.42 -40.64 -5.42
N PRO A 432 30.99 -40.23 -6.58
CA PRO A 432 30.60 -38.98 -7.23
C PRO A 432 29.11 -38.92 -7.58
N GLY A 433 28.51 -40.06 -7.95
CA GLY A 433 27.07 -40.17 -8.20
C GLY A 433 26.27 -40.04 -6.91
N LEU A 434 26.72 -40.68 -5.83
CA LEU A 434 26.10 -40.59 -4.50
C LEU A 434 26.16 -39.17 -3.93
N GLU A 435 27.30 -38.49 -4.05
CA GLU A 435 27.49 -37.09 -3.63
C GLU A 435 26.55 -36.16 -4.40
N LYS A 436 26.48 -36.33 -5.72
CA LYS A 436 25.56 -35.53 -6.55
C LYS A 436 24.11 -35.74 -6.14
N GLY A 437 23.71 -36.98 -5.86
CA GLY A 437 22.38 -37.33 -5.37
C GLY A 437 22.08 -36.68 -4.03
N MET A 438 22.94 -36.89 -3.04
CA MET A 438 22.81 -36.33 -1.69
C MET A 438 22.72 -34.80 -1.73
N ARG A 439 23.65 -34.14 -2.44
CA ARG A 439 23.65 -32.68 -2.61
C ARG A 439 22.38 -32.13 -3.22
N SER A 440 21.74 -32.88 -4.13
CA SER A 440 20.46 -32.48 -4.70
C SER A 440 19.37 -32.49 -3.64
N ILE A 441 19.33 -33.51 -2.78
CA ILE A 441 18.34 -33.64 -1.71
C ILE A 441 18.60 -32.58 -0.61
N GLU A 442 19.85 -32.40 -0.19
CA GLU A 442 20.24 -31.36 0.78
C GLU A 442 19.87 -29.96 0.31
N ARG A 443 20.05 -29.65 -0.98
CA ARG A 443 19.64 -28.36 -1.54
C ARG A 443 18.13 -28.17 -1.46
N GLN A 444 17.35 -29.21 -1.72
CA GLN A 444 15.89 -29.16 -1.58
C GLN A 444 15.49 -28.94 -0.12
N GLN A 445 16.14 -29.63 0.81
CA GLN A 445 15.92 -29.44 2.25
C GLN A 445 16.21 -27.99 2.65
N GLN A 446 17.39 -27.47 2.30
CA GLN A 446 17.82 -26.13 2.65
C GLN A 446 16.88 -25.05 2.10
N ILE A 447 16.44 -25.17 0.84
CA ILE A 447 15.50 -24.20 0.23
C ILE A 447 14.16 -24.23 0.98
N LYS A 448 13.65 -25.42 1.29
CA LYS A 448 12.36 -25.58 1.99
C LYS A 448 12.43 -25.10 3.44
N GLU A 449 13.51 -25.40 4.14
CA GLU A 449 13.76 -24.92 5.51
C GLU A 449 13.87 -23.40 5.55
N GLN A 450 14.64 -22.79 4.64
CA GLN A 450 14.74 -21.33 4.54
C GLN A 450 13.38 -20.69 4.22
N LEU A 451 12.61 -21.30 3.31
CA LEU A 451 11.25 -20.83 3.00
C LEU A 451 10.32 -20.98 4.21
N TYR A 452 10.40 -22.08 4.94
CA TYR A 452 9.62 -22.30 6.16
C TYR A 452 9.92 -21.23 7.21
N LEU A 453 11.20 -20.98 7.50
CA LEU A 453 11.62 -19.94 8.45
C LEU A 453 11.20 -18.54 8.00
N PHE A 454 11.33 -18.23 6.70
CA PHE A 454 10.87 -16.97 6.14
C PHE A 454 9.35 -16.79 6.29
N LEU A 455 8.56 -17.81 5.97
CA LEU A 455 7.11 -17.78 6.12
C LEU A 455 6.71 -17.67 7.59
N LEU A 456 7.41 -18.37 8.49
CA LEU A 456 7.18 -18.26 9.93
C LEU A 456 7.41 -16.82 10.42
N GLN A 457 8.52 -16.20 10.01
CA GLN A 457 8.79 -14.80 10.32
C GLN A 457 7.69 -13.88 9.77
N ARG A 458 7.28 -14.06 8.51
CA ARG A 458 6.19 -13.28 7.91
C ARG A 458 4.85 -13.47 8.62
N ARG A 459 4.57 -14.68 9.11
CA ARG A 459 3.37 -14.95 9.92
C ARG A 459 3.38 -14.14 11.20
N GLU A 460 4.51 -14.13 11.92
CA GLU A 460 4.64 -13.35 13.16
C GLU A 460 4.56 -11.84 12.89
N GLU A 461 5.20 -11.35 11.82
CA GLU A 461 5.08 -9.95 11.39
C GLU A 461 3.62 -9.57 11.05
N SER A 462 2.89 -10.46 10.40
CA SER A 462 1.47 -10.27 10.07
C SER A 462 0.59 -10.28 11.33
N ALA A 463 0.84 -11.20 12.27
CA ALA A 463 0.15 -11.26 13.55
C ALA A 463 0.41 -10.00 14.41
N ILE A 464 1.65 -9.51 14.43
CA ILE A 464 2.00 -8.24 15.07
C ILE A 464 1.26 -7.09 14.36
N SER A 465 1.22 -7.07 13.03
CA SER A 465 0.53 -6.03 12.27
C SER A 465 -0.98 -6.03 12.54
N PHE A 466 -1.59 -7.21 12.70
CA PHE A 466 -2.98 -7.37 13.11
C PHE A 466 -3.23 -6.82 14.53
N ALA A 467 -2.42 -7.25 15.51
CA ALA A 467 -2.54 -6.81 16.90
C ALA A 467 -2.23 -5.32 17.10
N ALA A 468 -1.29 -4.78 16.32
CA ALA A 468 -0.88 -3.37 16.33
C ALA A 468 -1.69 -2.51 15.33
N THR A 469 -2.88 -2.95 14.90
CA THR A 469 -3.73 -2.15 14.01
C THR A 469 -4.25 -0.93 14.77
N GLY A 470 -3.59 0.20 14.56
CA GLY A 470 -4.04 1.52 15.01
C GLY A 470 -4.94 2.24 13.99
N PRO A 471 -5.49 3.41 14.35
CA PRO A 471 -6.34 4.21 13.47
C PRO A 471 -5.61 4.60 12.17
N VAL A 472 -6.38 4.76 11.09
CA VAL A 472 -5.84 5.15 9.77
C VAL A 472 -5.55 6.65 9.70
N ALA A 473 -6.30 7.43 10.46
CA ALA A 473 -6.15 8.87 10.56
C ALA A 473 -6.32 9.35 12.00
N LYS A 474 -5.58 10.40 12.34
CA LYS A 474 -5.69 11.08 13.62
C LYS A 474 -6.50 12.36 13.44
N VAL A 475 -7.57 12.53 14.22
CA VAL A 475 -8.31 13.79 14.28
C VAL A 475 -7.41 14.85 14.90
N ILE A 476 -7.15 15.94 14.18
CA ILE A 476 -6.39 17.10 14.67
C ILE A 476 -7.38 18.04 15.36
N ASP A 477 -8.37 18.50 14.60
CA ASP A 477 -9.41 19.41 15.08
C ASP A 477 -10.78 18.71 14.88
N PRO A 478 -11.58 18.54 15.95
CA PRO A 478 -12.95 18.09 15.82
C PRO A 478 -13.78 19.12 15.05
N ALA A 479 -14.93 18.70 14.51
CA ALA A 479 -15.75 19.58 13.69
C ALA A 479 -16.21 20.82 14.48
N PHE A 480 -15.87 22.01 13.96
CA PHE A 480 -16.27 23.30 14.51
C PHE A 480 -16.96 24.13 13.44
N THR A 481 -17.93 24.95 13.85
CA THR A 481 -18.69 25.82 12.95
C THR A 481 -18.21 27.26 13.09
N TYR A 482 -18.05 27.95 11.97
CA TYR A 482 -17.79 29.39 11.95
C TYR A 482 -19.03 30.17 12.41
N ASN A 483 -18.83 31.17 13.28
CA ASN A 483 -19.93 31.95 13.86
C ASN A 483 -20.66 32.84 12.86
N ASN A 484 -20.01 33.17 11.73
CA ASN A 484 -20.59 34.00 10.68
C ASN A 484 -21.25 33.10 9.62
N PRO A 485 -22.46 33.44 9.14
CA PRO A 485 -23.08 32.72 8.04
C PRO A 485 -22.28 32.94 6.75
N VAL A 486 -22.19 31.89 5.94
CA VAL A 486 -21.59 31.92 4.60
C VAL A 486 -22.57 32.46 3.58
N ASP A 487 -23.86 32.13 3.72
CA ASP A 487 -24.92 32.68 2.89
C ASP A 487 -26.17 32.94 3.76
N PRO A 488 -26.83 34.09 3.65
CA PRO A 488 -26.37 35.32 2.99
C PRO A 488 -25.18 35.95 3.72
N GLU A 489 -24.16 36.40 2.98
CA GLU A 489 -23.10 37.27 3.55
C GLU A 489 -23.68 38.67 3.81
N PRO A 490 -24.04 39.02 5.07
CA PRO A 490 -24.93 40.15 5.31
C PRO A 490 -24.31 41.49 4.89
N TRP A 491 -22.98 41.62 5.02
CA TRP A 491 -22.24 42.80 4.61
C TRP A 491 -22.16 42.95 3.09
N LEU A 492 -21.90 41.85 2.37
CA LEU A 492 -21.78 41.86 0.91
C LEU A 492 -23.13 42.19 0.26
N ILE A 493 -24.21 41.58 0.74
CA ILE A 493 -25.55 41.82 0.22
C ILE A 493 -26.06 43.22 0.56
N LEU A 494 -25.77 43.73 1.75
CA LEU A 494 -26.17 45.09 2.14
C LEU A 494 -25.43 46.15 1.30
N THR A 495 -24.12 45.99 1.10
CA THR A 495 -23.33 46.91 0.25
C THR A 495 -23.74 46.81 -1.22
N GLY A 496 -23.92 45.59 -1.75
CA GLY A 496 -24.41 45.36 -3.10
C GLY A 496 -25.80 45.97 -3.32
N GLY A 497 -26.73 45.78 -2.38
CA GLY A 497 -28.07 46.36 -2.43
C GLY A 497 -28.06 47.89 -2.42
N GLY A 498 -27.19 48.51 -1.62
CA GLY A 498 -26.99 49.96 -1.62
C GLY A 498 -26.43 50.49 -2.95
N VAL A 499 -25.43 49.79 -3.52
CA VAL A 499 -24.82 50.15 -4.81
C VAL A 499 -25.83 50.01 -5.95
N ILE A 500 -26.55 48.89 -6.03
CA ILE A 500 -27.60 48.67 -7.03
C ILE A 500 -28.72 49.69 -6.86
N GLY A 501 -29.15 49.95 -5.62
CA GLY A 501 -30.15 50.96 -5.28
C GLY A 501 -29.74 52.38 -5.67
N PHE A 502 -28.43 52.69 -5.71
CA PHE A 502 -27.91 53.96 -6.20
C PHE A 502 -27.77 54.01 -7.74
N ILE A 503 -27.27 52.93 -8.36
CA ILE A 503 -27.04 52.85 -9.81
C ILE A 503 -28.37 52.83 -10.57
N PHE A 504 -29.37 52.11 -10.07
CA PHE A 504 -30.66 51.97 -10.74
C PHE A 504 -31.37 53.31 -11.05
N PRO A 505 -31.60 54.22 -10.08
CA PRO A 505 -32.18 55.53 -10.36
C PRO A 505 -31.25 56.40 -11.21
N LEU A 506 -29.93 56.28 -11.08
CA LEU A 506 -28.97 57.00 -11.92
C LEU A 506 -29.10 56.61 -13.40
N LEU A 507 -29.23 55.30 -13.68
CA LEU A 507 -29.45 54.78 -15.03
C LEU A 507 -30.81 55.24 -15.57
N VAL A 508 -31.87 55.17 -14.75
CA VAL A 508 -33.21 55.65 -15.13
C VAL A 508 -33.18 57.14 -15.49
N ILE A 509 -32.52 57.98 -14.69
CA ILE A 509 -32.36 59.41 -14.97
C ILE A 509 -31.54 59.62 -16.24
N PHE A 510 -30.46 58.86 -16.45
CA PHE A 510 -29.67 58.92 -17.68
C PHE A 510 -30.50 58.60 -18.91
N VAL A 511 -31.31 57.53 -18.89
CA VAL A 511 -32.19 57.14 -20.00
C VAL A 511 -33.27 58.18 -20.25
N ILE A 512 -33.89 58.73 -19.20
CA ILE A 512 -34.88 59.81 -19.33
C ILE A 512 -34.24 61.03 -19.98
N ASN A 513 -33.05 61.45 -19.52
CA ASN A 513 -32.33 62.59 -20.08
C ASN A 513 -31.85 62.32 -21.51
N PHE A 514 -31.45 61.09 -21.83
CA PHE A 514 -31.04 60.69 -23.18
C PHE A 514 -32.21 60.69 -24.18
N LEU A 515 -33.41 60.31 -23.70
CA LEU A 515 -34.65 60.38 -24.48
C LEU A 515 -35.28 61.78 -24.48
N ASP A 516 -34.82 62.69 -23.62
CA ASP A 516 -35.35 64.05 -23.55
C ASP A 516 -34.82 64.90 -24.71
N THR A 517 -35.70 65.16 -25.68
CA THR A 517 -35.38 65.96 -26.86
C THR A 517 -35.67 67.46 -26.67
N LYS A 518 -35.89 67.93 -25.43
CA LYS A 518 -36.22 69.32 -25.12
C LYS A 518 -34.97 70.17 -24.83
N VAL A 519 -35.01 71.43 -25.27
CA VAL A 519 -33.97 72.42 -25.00
C VAL A 519 -34.19 73.00 -23.60
N HIS A 520 -33.26 72.77 -22.68
CA HIS A 520 -33.39 73.17 -21.27
C HIS A 520 -32.39 74.25 -20.85
N HIS A 521 -31.25 74.39 -21.54
CA HIS A 521 -30.25 75.39 -21.20
C HIS A 521 -29.63 76.07 -22.43
N LYS A 522 -29.09 77.29 -22.24
CA LYS A 522 -28.33 78.05 -23.27
C LYS A 522 -27.20 77.23 -23.91
N GLY A 523 -26.65 76.26 -23.17
CA GLY A 523 -25.61 75.34 -23.63
C GLY A 523 -26.07 74.27 -24.61
N ASP A 524 -27.36 73.89 -24.63
CA ASP A 524 -27.89 72.88 -25.54
C ASP A 524 -28.02 73.40 -26.98
N LEU A 525 -28.00 74.73 -27.15
CA LEU A 525 -28.03 75.43 -28.44
C LEU A 525 -26.64 75.66 -29.05
N LYS A 526 -25.55 75.52 -28.25
CA LYS A 526 -24.17 75.71 -28.75
C LYS A 526 -23.80 74.77 -29.90
N PRO A 527 -24.03 73.44 -29.84
CA PRO A 527 -23.62 72.54 -30.93
C PRO A 527 -24.46 72.68 -32.21
N LEU A 528 -25.62 73.35 -32.16
CA LEU A 528 -26.51 73.56 -33.31
C LEU A 528 -26.38 74.97 -33.93
N THR A 529 -25.68 75.89 -33.26
CA THR A 529 -25.59 77.30 -33.68
C THR A 529 -24.18 77.86 -33.45
N ASP A 530 -23.19 77.33 -34.18
CA ASP A 530 -21.82 77.86 -34.15
C ASP A 530 -21.72 79.29 -34.73
N HIS A 531 -22.72 79.78 -35.48
CA HIS A 531 -22.60 81.00 -36.30
C HIS A 531 -23.71 82.06 -36.04
N VAL A 532 -24.52 81.93 -34.99
CA VAL A 532 -25.57 82.91 -34.67
C VAL A 532 -25.43 83.39 -33.22
N PRO A 533 -25.25 84.71 -32.96
CA PRO A 533 -25.15 85.23 -31.61
C PRO A 533 -26.49 85.10 -30.88
N PHE A 534 -26.42 84.53 -29.68
CA PHE A 534 -27.57 84.37 -28.79
C PHE A 534 -28.10 85.75 -28.36
N LEU A 535 -29.32 86.09 -28.79
CA LEU A 535 -29.91 87.43 -28.59
C LEU A 535 -30.57 87.66 -27.22
N GLY A 536 -30.90 86.60 -26.46
CA GLY A 536 -31.47 86.74 -25.11
C GLY A 536 -32.36 85.56 -24.69
N GLU A 537 -32.54 85.39 -23.38
CA GLU A 537 -33.50 84.44 -22.79
C GLU A 537 -34.70 85.19 -22.22
N ILE A 538 -35.90 84.63 -22.39
CA ILE A 538 -37.11 85.13 -21.73
C ILE A 538 -37.34 84.24 -20.50
N PRO A 539 -37.22 84.78 -19.27
CA PRO A 539 -37.47 83.99 -18.08
C PRO A 539 -38.94 83.58 -18.03
N LYS A 540 -39.20 82.27 -17.88
CA LYS A 540 -40.55 81.77 -17.66
C LYS A 540 -40.91 81.95 -16.19
N VAL A 541 -41.59 83.06 -15.88
CA VAL A 541 -42.12 83.33 -14.54
C VAL A 541 -43.32 82.42 -14.28
N ALA A 542 -43.21 81.55 -13.28
CA ALA A 542 -44.36 80.82 -12.75
C ALA A 542 -45.25 81.79 -11.97
N GLY A 543 -46.58 81.66 -12.13
CA GLY A 543 -47.57 82.67 -11.74
C GLY A 543 -47.33 83.34 -10.37
N ASP A 544 -47.45 84.67 -10.44
CA ASP A 544 -47.60 85.65 -9.36
C ASP A 544 -46.33 86.15 -8.65
N GLN A 545 -45.39 86.74 -9.40
CA GLN A 545 -44.55 87.86 -8.92
C GLN A 545 -44.24 88.85 -10.06
N ASN A 546 -44.70 90.10 -9.90
CA ASN A 546 -44.35 91.23 -10.77
C ASN A 546 -42.95 91.74 -10.40
N GLU A 547 -41.93 91.44 -11.20
CA GLU A 547 -40.70 92.25 -11.21
C GLU A 547 -40.17 92.44 -12.64
N VAL A 548 -39.73 93.68 -12.88
CA VAL A 548 -39.41 94.28 -14.18
C VAL A 548 -38.04 93.79 -14.66
N ILE A 549 -37.95 93.46 -15.95
CA ILE A 549 -36.69 93.09 -16.62
C ILE A 549 -35.90 94.38 -16.91
N GLN A 550 -34.70 94.53 -16.31
CA GLN A 550 -33.69 95.49 -16.79
C GLN A 550 -32.84 94.81 -17.86
N VAL A 551 -32.71 95.50 -19.01
CA VAL A 551 -31.96 95.08 -20.21
C VAL A 551 -30.46 95.15 -19.99
#